data_AF-A0A7Y6IDA8-F1
#
_entry.id   AF-A0A7Y6IDA8-F1
#
_cell.length_a   1.000
_cell.length_b   1.000
_cell.length_c   1.000
_cell.angle_alpha   90.00
_cell.angle_beta   90.00
_cell.angle_gamma   90.00
#
_symmetry.space_group_name_H-M   'P 1'
#
loop_
_entity.id
_entity.type
_entity.pdbx_description
1 polymer ?
#
loop_
_entity_poly.entity_id
_entity_poly.type
_entity_poly.pdbx_seq_one_letter_code
_entity_poly.pdbx_strand_id
1 'polypeptide(L)'
;MAQESNQKLVYSNILTLLGGPVYTHHSSPGIFQGASHEDRQIGHARSDRSARLLRRARRRLGAADGGLRHVHAARPADLHPGAAPLGRRHLHGGAQVNRLRGGLIVSCQAPEGHPLRDPEVIARLAECAALGGAAGLRINSAEDVAAVRGRTDLPVIGLHKIRHGHRDVITPTLEHAAGLAEAGADMIAVDLTPETPGPGLKLIERIHALGVTVMGDVSTLGEGLDAWEAGVDMVGTTLSGYTARQLPTPHDPDLHLVGALAARGVRVIAEGRYRTEQQVRQAFAAGAWAVVVGGAITDPMSITRRLAAAAPR
;
A
#
# COMPACT_ATOMS: atom_id res chain seq x y z
N MET A 1 4.28 54.73 -11.37
CA MET A 1 4.43 53.83 -12.52
C MET A 1 5.87 53.88 -12.96
N ALA A 2 6.50 52.69 -13.01
CA ALA A 2 7.79 52.34 -13.62
C ALA A 2 9.04 53.14 -13.24
N GLN A 3 9.93 52.50 -12.45
CA GLN A 3 11.36 52.48 -12.81
C GLN A 3 12.04 51.23 -12.28
N GLU A 4 12.75 50.58 -13.20
CA GLU A 4 13.54 49.36 -13.08
C GLU A 4 14.91 49.61 -12.39
N SER A 5 15.33 48.59 -11.64
CA SER A 5 16.68 47.98 -11.66
C SER A 5 17.94 48.78 -11.27
N ASN A 6 18.66 48.21 -10.29
CA ASN A 6 20.06 47.74 -10.36
C ASN A 6 21.10 48.38 -9.41
N GLN A 7 21.99 47.49 -8.92
CA GLN A 7 23.37 47.69 -8.44
C GLN A 7 23.72 48.14 -7.00
N LYS A 8 24.25 47.14 -6.26
CA LYS A 8 25.59 47.02 -5.62
C LYS A 8 26.07 47.97 -4.49
N LEU A 9 26.58 47.26 -3.45
CA LEU A 9 27.69 47.59 -2.52
C LEU A 9 27.37 48.57 -1.37
N VAL A 10 27.68 48.23 -0.11
CA VAL A 10 28.88 48.75 0.62
C VAL A 10 29.05 48.04 2.00
N TYR A 11 30.24 47.44 2.20
CA TYR A 11 31.08 47.27 3.43
C TYR A 11 30.59 46.41 4.65
N SER A 12 31.27 45.30 5.00
CA SER A 12 32.46 45.15 5.91
C SER A 12 32.11 45.33 7.40
N ASN A 13 32.56 44.59 8.43
CA ASN A 13 33.44 43.44 8.69
C ASN A 13 33.19 43.06 10.18
N ILE A 14 33.45 41.81 10.61
CA ILE A 14 34.34 41.43 11.74
C ILE A 14 34.25 39.91 12.05
N LEU A 15 35.46 39.33 12.02
CA LEU A 15 36.02 38.05 12.50
C LEU A 15 35.49 37.55 13.87
N THR A 16 35.66 36.33 14.41
CA THR A 16 36.19 34.98 14.08
C THR A 16 36.17 34.22 15.44
N LEU A 17 36.20 32.87 15.44
CA LEU A 17 36.77 31.91 16.45
C LEU A 17 35.80 30.71 16.56
N LEU A 18 36.11 29.41 16.44
CA LEU A 18 37.24 28.47 16.24
C LEU A 18 36.51 27.13 15.89
N GLY A 19 36.97 26.12 15.16
CA GLY A 19 38.19 25.78 14.46
C GLY A 19 37.95 24.38 13.87
N GLY A 20 38.32 24.17 12.60
CA GLY A 20 38.27 22.86 11.94
C GLY A 20 39.52 22.72 11.06
N PRO A 21 40.16 21.54 11.00
CA PRO A 21 41.41 21.39 10.26
C PRO A 21 41.17 21.39 8.75
N VAL A 22 41.94 22.25 8.10
CA VAL A 22 42.10 22.38 6.65
C VAL A 22 43.00 21.24 6.15
N TYR A 23 42.55 20.50 5.15
CA TYR A 23 43.44 19.76 4.25
C TYR A 23 43.37 20.42 2.88
N THR A 24 44.48 21.03 2.48
CA THR A 24 44.74 21.49 1.11
C THR A 24 45.51 20.41 0.36
N HIS A 25 45.16 20.15 -0.89
CA HIS A 25 46.17 20.00 -1.95
C HIS A 25 45.60 20.26 -3.35
N HIS A 26 46.21 21.28 -3.96
CA HIS A 26 46.51 21.56 -5.36
C HIS A 26 45.48 21.37 -6.48
N SER A 27 45.08 22.52 -7.01
CA SER A 27 44.60 22.76 -8.37
C SER A 27 45.74 22.77 -9.40
N SER A 28 45.48 22.31 -10.62
CA SER A 28 45.81 23.00 -11.89
C SER A 28 45.35 22.22 -13.14
N PRO A 29 45.16 22.88 -14.30
CA PRO A 29 43.95 22.73 -15.12
C PRO A 29 44.17 22.10 -16.51
N GLY A 30 43.08 21.65 -17.14
CA GLY A 30 43.08 21.15 -18.51
C GLY A 30 41.75 21.42 -19.20
N ILE A 31 41.80 22.26 -20.23
CA ILE A 31 40.72 22.66 -21.14
C ILE A 31 40.41 21.51 -22.11
N PHE A 32 39.13 21.21 -22.38
CA PHE A 32 38.68 20.81 -23.72
C PHE A 32 37.17 21.04 -23.91
N GLN A 33 36.83 21.73 -24.99
CA GLN A 33 35.48 21.91 -25.53
C GLN A 33 35.00 20.62 -26.23
N GLY A 34 33.68 20.38 -26.20
CA GLY A 34 32.96 19.88 -27.38
C GLY A 34 32.20 18.55 -27.25
N ALA A 35 30.90 18.63 -27.59
CA ALA A 35 29.99 17.57 -28.07
C ALA A 35 29.60 16.46 -27.06
N SER A 36 28.45 15.80 -27.08
CA SER A 36 27.19 15.87 -27.83
C SER A 36 26.29 14.75 -27.25
N HIS A 37 24.96 14.89 -27.36
CA HIS A 37 23.99 13.78 -27.47
C HIS A 37 24.32 12.42 -26.82
N GLU A 38 24.14 12.25 -25.50
CA GLU A 38 24.09 10.88 -24.93
C GLU A 38 23.29 10.70 -23.62
N ASP A 39 22.40 11.63 -23.24
CA ASP A 39 21.62 11.52 -21.99
C ASP A 39 20.26 10.78 -22.11
N ARG A 40 20.05 9.97 -23.16
CA ARG A 40 18.79 9.22 -23.36
C ARG A 40 18.82 7.72 -23.12
N GLN A 41 19.95 7.13 -22.69
CA GLN A 41 20.04 5.67 -22.52
C GLN A 41 20.13 5.14 -21.07
N ILE A 42 20.18 6.00 -20.05
CA ILE A 42 20.36 5.55 -18.66
C ILE A 42 19.04 5.07 -18.00
N GLY A 43 17.88 5.40 -18.57
CA GLY A 43 16.56 5.02 -18.03
C GLY A 43 16.13 3.56 -18.28
N HIS A 44 16.61 2.90 -19.33
CA HIS A 44 16.16 1.55 -19.70
C HIS A 44 16.98 0.42 -19.06
N ALA A 45 18.20 0.68 -18.59
CA ALA A 45 19.07 -0.36 -18.04
C ALA A 45 18.72 -0.76 -16.59
N ARG A 46 17.97 0.06 -15.85
CA ARG A 46 17.60 -0.21 -14.45
C ARG A 46 16.37 -1.13 -14.32
N SER A 47 15.36 -0.99 -15.18
CA SER A 47 14.16 -1.84 -15.17
C SER A 47 14.50 -3.31 -15.48
N ASP A 48 15.50 -3.53 -16.33
CA ASP A 48 15.87 -4.85 -16.82
C ASP A 48 16.75 -5.66 -15.85
N ARG A 49 17.41 -4.98 -14.88
CA ARG A 49 18.12 -5.66 -13.78
C ARG A 49 17.15 -6.20 -12.72
N SER A 50 16.13 -5.42 -12.36
CA SER A 50 15.09 -5.81 -11.39
C SER A 50 14.27 -7.00 -11.90
N ALA A 51 13.91 -7.00 -13.18
CA ALA A 51 13.21 -8.12 -13.82
C ALA A 51 14.03 -9.42 -13.82
N ARG A 52 15.36 -9.34 -14.00
CA ARG A 52 16.26 -10.52 -13.97
C ARG A 52 16.48 -11.05 -12.55
N LEU A 53 16.56 -10.18 -11.55
CA LEU A 53 16.63 -10.57 -10.13
C LEU A 53 15.38 -11.30 -9.67
N LEU A 54 14.18 -10.81 -10.04
CA LEU A 54 12.90 -11.44 -9.73
C LEU A 54 12.75 -12.83 -10.39
N ARG A 55 13.23 -13.00 -11.64
CA ARG A 55 13.23 -14.31 -12.33
C ARG A 55 14.19 -15.31 -11.67
N ARG A 56 15.29 -14.86 -11.06
CA ARG A 56 16.22 -15.73 -10.31
C ARG A 56 15.70 -16.08 -8.91
N ALA A 57 15.03 -15.17 -8.21
CA ALA A 57 14.42 -15.43 -6.92
C ALA A 57 13.29 -16.48 -7.01
N ARG A 58 12.44 -16.40 -8.04
CA ARG A 58 11.36 -17.38 -8.30
C ARG A 58 11.84 -18.81 -8.54
N ARG A 59 13.08 -19.01 -9.02
CA ARG A 59 13.64 -20.37 -9.24
C ARG A 59 14.26 -21.00 -8.00
N ARG A 60 14.60 -20.21 -6.97
CA ARG A 60 15.25 -20.70 -5.74
C ARG A 60 14.26 -21.09 -4.63
N LEU A 61 13.03 -20.59 -4.68
CA LEU A 61 11.99 -20.90 -3.69
C LEU A 61 11.21 -22.19 -3.99
N GLY A 62 11.55 -22.92 -5.05
CA GLY A 62 10.88 -24.17 -5.47
C GLY A 62 11.44 -25.46 -4.85
N ALA A 63 12.34 -25.38 -3.86
CA ALA A 63 12.99 -26.55 -3.29
C ALA A 63 13.21 -26.41 -1.78
N ALA A 64 12.12 -26.51 -1.01
CA ALA A 64 12.17 -26.83 0.42
C ALA A 64 10.80 -27.39 0.81
N ASP A 65 10.65 -28.71 0.69
CA ASP A 65 9.51 -29.45 1.22
C ASP A 65 9.98 -30.20 2.46
N GLY A 66 9.37 -29.92 3.60
CA GLY A 66 9.79 -30.39 4.91
C GLY A 66 8.58 -30.46 5.83
N GLY A 67 8.13 -31.68 6.07
CA GLY A 67 6.85 -32.04 6.67
C GLY A 67 6.44 -31.25 7.91
N LEU A 68 5.21 -30.73 7.87
CA LEU A 68 4.50 -30.20 9.03
C LEU A 68 3.15 -30.92 9.17
N ARG A 69 2.91 -31.36 10.40
CA ARG A 69 1.78 -32.20 10.80
C ARG A 69 0.46 -31.47 10.61
N HIS A 70 -0.52 -32.19 10.06
CA HIS A 70 -1.90 -31.73 9.88
C HIS A 70 -2.54 -31.35 11.21
N VAL A 71 -2.79 -30.06 11.40
CA VAL A 71 -3.86 -29.56 12.27
C VAL A 71 -5.10 -29.38 11.40
N HIS A 72 -6.21 -30.03 11.79
CA HIS A 72 -7.47 -30.00 11.07
C HIS A 72 -7.96 -28.55 10.88
N ALA A 73 -7.88 -28.06 9.64
CA ALA A 73 -8.65 -26.90 9.21
C ALA A 73 -10.15 -27.25 9.28
N ALA A 74 -10.96 -26.30 9.74
CA ALA A 74 -12.41 -26.39 9.63
C ALA A 74 -12.79 -26.71 8.18
N ARG A 75 -13.70 -27.68 7.99
CA ARG A 75 -14.10 -28.12 6.66
C ARG A 75 -14.97 -27.03 6.04
N PRO A 76 -14.92 -26.82 4.71
CA PRO A 76 -15.80 -25.87 4.00
C PRO A 76 -17.31 -26.13 4.16
N ALA A 77 -17.71 -27.22 4.83
CA ALA A 77 -19.09 -27.60 5.08
C ALA A 77 -19.76 -26.86 6.26
N ASP A 78 -19.00 -26.07 7.04
CA ASP A 78 -19.53 -25.35 8.21
C ASP A 78 -20.00 -23.92 7.87
N LEU A 79 -19.98 -23.53 6.58
CA LEU A 79 -20.51 -22.25 6.09
C LEU A 79 -21.91 -22.48 5.50
N HIS A 80 -22.92 -21.83 6.09
CA HIS A 80 -24.35 -21.95 5.76
C HIS A 80 -24.65 -22.06 4.24
N PRO A 81 -25.48 -23.02 3.80
CA PRO A 81 -25.99 -23.06 2.43
C PRO A 81 -27.19 -22.11 2.34
N GLY A 82 -27.14 -21.07 1.49
CA GLY A 82 -28.34 -20.23 1.38
C GLY A 82 -28.40 -19.07 0.41
N ALA A 83 -27.34 -18.72 -0.34
CA ALA A 83 -27.45 -17.67 -1.34
C ALA A 83 -26.67 -18.04 -2.60
N ALA A 84 -27.32 -17.91 -3.76
CA ALA A 84 -26.67 -18.06 -5.05
C ALA A 84 -25.54 -17.02 -5.19
N PRO A 85 -24.40 -17.38 -5.81
CA PRO A 85 -23.31 -16.43 -6.03
C PRO A 85 -23.80 -15.27 -6.90
N LEU A 86 -23.41 -14.05 -6.52
CA LEU A 86 -23.66 -12.86 -7.32
C LEU A 86 -22.89 -13.00 -8.65
N GLY A 87 -23.56 -12.71 -9.78
CA GLY A 87 -23.00 -12.90 -11.11
C GLY A 87 -21.65 -12.19 -11.32
N ARG A 88 -20.82 -12.71 -12.24
CA ARG A 88 -19.49 -12.14 -12.54
C ARG A 88 -19.63 -10.71 -13.08
N ARG A 89 -19.14 -9.71 -12.34
CA ARG A 89 -19.10 -8.30 -12.78
C ARG A 89 -17.84 -7.99 -13.59
N HIS A 90 -18.00 -7.19 -14.66
CA HIS A 90 -16.89 -6.65 -15.43
C HIS A 90 -16.08 -5.66 -14.58
N LEU A 91 -14.75 -5.64 -14.74
CA LEU A 91 -13.90 -4.65 -14.08
C LEU A 91 -14.03 -3.31 -14.79
N HIS A 92 -14.32 -2.22 -14.06
CA HIS A 92 -14.12 -0.88 -14.61
C HIS A 92 -12.61 -0.62 -14.63
N GLY A 93 -12.06 -0.13 -15.74
CA GLY A 93 -10.67 0.36 -15.82
C GLY A 93 -9.57 -0.51 -15.17
N GLY A 94 -9.04 -1.52 -15.87
CA GLY A 94 -7.63 -1.89 -15.71
C GLY A 94 -7.26 -3.38 -15.73
N ALA A 95 -6.41 -3.75 -16.70
CA ALA A 95 -5.64 -5.01 -16.69
C ALA A 95 -4.73 -5.14 -15.44
N GLN A 96 -4.46 -4.03 -14.74
CA GLN A 96 -3.64 -3.93 -13.53
C GLN A 96 -4.22 -4.73 -12.36
N VAL A 97 -5.54 -4.67 -12.14
CA VAL A 97 -6.21 -5.32 -11.00
C VAL A 97 -6.18 -6.84 -11.07
N ASN A 98 -6.18 -7.40 -12.28
CA ASN A 98 -6.01 -8.84 -12.48
C ASN A 98 -4.62 -9.32 -12.05
N ARG A 99 -3.59 -8.45 -12.03
CA ARG A 99 -2.24 -8.80 -11.56
C ARG A 99 -2.17 -9.04 -10.06
N LEU A 100 -3.16 -8.53 -9.30
CA LEU A 100 -3.24 -8.74 -7.85
C LEU A 100 -3.72 -10.15 -7.48
N ARG A 101 -4.38 -10.86 -8.40
CA ARG A 101 -5.00 -12.15 -8.11
C ARG A 101 -3.97 -13.19 -7.66
N GLY A 102 -4.23 -13.83 -6.52
CA GLY A 102 -3.31 -14.80 -5.91
C GLY A 102 -2.03 -14.17 -5.35
N GLY A 103 -1.97 -12.84 -5.27
CA GLY A 103 -0.78 -12.09 -4.90
C GLY A 103 -0.83 -11.54 -3.47
N LEU A 104 0.36 -11.30 -2.93
CA LEU A 104 0.56 -10.53 -1.70
C LEU A 104 0.69 -9.05 -2.04
N ILE A 105 -0.12 -8.22 -1.41
CA ILE A 105 -0.03 -6.76 -1.44
C ILE A 105 0.66 -6.31 -0.17
N VAL A 106 1.65 -5.42 -0.28
CA VAL A 106 2.35 -4.89 0.90
C VAL A 106 1.88 -3.47 1.18
N SER A 107 1.39 -3.26 2.39
CA SER A 107 0.97 -1.94 2.86
C SER A 107 2.18 -1.19 3.44
N CYS A 108 2.64 -0.17 2.73
CA CYS A 108 3.79 0.65 3.12
C CYS A 108 3.28 1.99 3.65
N GLN A 109 3.15 2.09 4.97
CA GLN A 109 2.57 3.25 5.64
C GLN A 109 3.32 3.52 6.94
N ALA A 110 3.53 4.80 7.24
CA ALA A 110 4.02 5.26 8.53
C ALA A 110 3.10 6.40 8.99
N PRO A 111 2.46 6.29 10.18
CA PRO A 111 1.64 7.37 10.71
C PRO A 111 2.50 8.56 11.18
N GLU A 112 1.85 9.69 11.43
CA GLU A 112 2.50 10.87 12.01
C GLU A 112 3.25 10.53 13.31
N GLY A 113 4.44 11.10 13.48
CA GLY A 113 5.32 10.80 14.62
C GLY A 113 6.05 9.44 14.57
N HIS A 114 5.82 8.60 13.56
CA HIS A 114 6.60 7.37 13.37
C HIS A 114 8.00 7.69 12.79
N PRO A 115 9.09 7.04 13.22
CA PRO A 115 10.44 7.31 12.70
C PRO A 115 10.63 7.08 11.19
N LEU A 116 9.72 6.32 10.57
CA LEU A 116 9.70 6.08 9.11
C LEU A 116 8.77 7.04 8.35
N ARG A 117 8.19 8.05 9.01
CA ARG A 117 7.31 9.04 8.38
C ARG A 117 8.13 10.00 7.53
N ASP A 118 8.36 9.59 6.30
CA ASP A 118 9.00 10.37 5.24
C ASP A 118 8.62 9.71 3.89
N PRO A 119 8.12 10.47 2.89
CA PRO A 119 7.67 9.90 1.62
C PRO A 119 8.75 9.11 0.87
N GLU A 120 10.01 9.55 0.92
CA GLU A 120 11.13 8.87 0.28
C GLU A 120 11.51 7.58 1.02
N VAL A 121 11.39 7.55 2.35
CA VAL A 121 11.52 6.31 3.14
C VAL A 121 10.42 5.33 2.78
N ILE A 122 9.17 5.79 2.65
CA ILE A 122 8.03 4.96 2.26
C ILE A 122 8.21 4.40 0.84
N ALA A 123 8.72 5.23 -0.08
CA ALA A 123 9.04 4.81 -1.44
C ALA A 123 10.12 3.71 -1.47
N ARG A 124 11.13 3.79 -0.60
CA ARG A 124 12.14 2.72 -0.43
C ARG A 124 11.56 1.44 0.17
N LEU A 125 10.64 1.53 1.13
CA LEU A 125 9.93 0.36 1.67
C LEU A 125 9.12 -0.34 0.57
N ALA A 126 8.43 0.43 -0.28
CA ALA A 126 7.70 -0.07 -1.42
C ALA A 126 8.61 -0.76 -2.46
N GLU A 127 9.79 -0.18 -2.72
CA GLU A 127 10.81 -0.80 -3.57
C GLU A 127 11.31 -2.14 -2.99
N CYS A 128 11.58 -2.20 -1.68
CA CYS A 128 11.92 -3.43 -0.99
C CYS A 128 10.80 -4.48 -1.11
N ALA A 129 9.55 -4.08 -0.93
CA ALA A 129 8.40 -4.98 -1.10
C ALA A 129 8.29 -5.52 -2.54
N ALA A 130 8.50 -4.67 -3.54
CA ALA A 130 8.49 -5.06 -4.94
C ALA A 130 9.59 -6.07 -5.26
N LEU A 131 10.83 -5.79 -4.83
CA LEU A 131 11.97 -6.71 -4.99
C LEU A 131 11.77 -8.02 -4.20
N GLY A 132 11.06 -7.97 -3.08
CA GLY A 132 10.64 -9.13 -2.29
C GLY A 132 9.56 -9.99 -2.94
N GLY A 133 8.97 -9.55 -4.06
CA GLY A 133 7.97 -10.31 -4.81
C GLY A 133 6.51 -9.95 -4.50
N ALA A 134 6.25 -8.78 -3.90
CA ALA A 134 4.90 -8.25 -3.79
C ALA A 134 4.25 -8.14 -5.18
N ALA A 135 2.95 -8.44 -5.24
CA ALA A 135 2.14 -8.31 -6.45
C ALA A 135 1.51 -6.91 -6.59
N GLY A 136 1.46 -6.15 -5.50
CA GLY A 136 0.92 -4.80 -5.44
C GLY A 136 1.29 -4.10 -4.13
N LEU A 137 0.92 -2.84 -4.03
CA LEU A 137 1.22 -1.98 -2.90
C LEU A 137 -0.03 -1.29 -2.38
N ARG A 138 -0.09 -1.02 -1.07
CA ARG A 138 -1.14 -0.20 -0.46
C ARG A 138 -0.50 0.99 0.26
N ILE A 139 -0.77 2.20 -0.23
CA ILE A 139 -0.03 3.42 0.14
C ILE A 139 -1.01 4.48 0.65
N ASN A 140 -0.63 5.17 1.73
CA ASN A 140 -1.44 6.23 2.34
C ASN A 140 -0.94 7.61 1.94
N SER A 141 -1.84 8.52 1.55
CA SER A 141 -1.60 9.88 1.04
C SER A 141 -1.18 9.95 -0.43
N ALA A 142 -1.55 11.06 -1.09
CA ALA A 142 -1.18 11.35 -2.47
C ALA A 142 0.34 11.59 -2.61
N GLU A 143 0.96 12.22 -1.61
CA GLU A 143 2.41 12.46 -1.57
C GLU A 143 3.20 11.14 -1.60
N ASP A 144 2.85 10.19 -0.74
CA ASP A 144 3.52 8.89 -0.71
C ASP A 144 3.25 8.08 -1.98
N VAL A 145 2.02 8.16 -2.53
CA VAL A 145 1.69 7.51 -3.82
C VAL A 145 2.59 8.05 -4.93
N ALA A 146 2.73 9.37 -5.05
CA ALA A 146 3.57 10.00 -6.07
C ALA A 146 5.06 9.59 -5.90
N ALA A 147 5.57 9.56 -4.67
CA ALA A 147 6.93 9.13 -4.38
C ALA A 147 7.17 7.65 -4.76
N VAL A 148 6.21 6.77 -4.44
CA VAL A 148 6.27 5.33 -4.78
C VAL A 148 6.21 5.13 -6.29
N ARG A 149 5.39 5.90 -7.02
CA ARG A 149 5.25 5.78 -8.47
C ARG A 149 6.55 6.02 -9.23
N GLY A 150 7.45 6.84 -8.71
CA GLY A 150 8.77 7.03 -9.30
C GLY A 150 9.70 5.80 -9.25
N ARG A 151 9.32 4.73 -8.53
CA ARG A 151 10.22 3.59 -8.24
C ARG A 151 9.73 2.22 -8.70
N THR A 152 8.44 2.06 -8.98
CA THR A 152 7.85 0.74 -9.26
C THR A 152 6.59 0.83 -10.12
N ASP A 153 6.46 -0.14 -11.03
CA ASP A 153 5.29 -0.32 -11.90
C ASP A 153 4.24 -1.27 -11.29
N LEU A 154 4.43 -1.70 -10.03
CA LEU A 154 3.44 -2.53 -9.36
C LEU A 154 2.10 -1.78 -9.20
N PRO A 155 0.96 -2.47 -9.24
CA PRO A 155 -0.32 -1.86 -8.94
C PRO A 155 -0.33 -1.20 -7.56
N VAL A 156 -0.82 0.04 -7.46
CA VAL A 156 -0.93 0.78 -6.19
C VAL A 156 -2.39 1.00 -5.83
N ILE A 157 -2.75 0.52 -4.64
CA ILE A 157 -3.98 0.85 -3.92
C ILE A 157 -3.70 2.09 -3.07
N GLY A 158 -4.17 3.25 -3.53
CA GLY A 158 -4.06 4.51 -2.81
C GLY A 158 -5.19 4.68 -1.79
N LEU A 159 -4.89 5.35 -0.68
CA LEU A 159 -5.89 5.76 0.30
C LEU A 159 -5.47 7.02 1.05
N HIS A 160 -6.41 7.70 1.70
CA HIS A 160 -6.10 8.90 2.49
C HIS A 160 -6.73 8.78 3.88
N LYS A 161 -5.92 8.62 4.92
CA LYS A 161 -6.39 8.54 6.31
C LYS A 161 -6.65 9.93 6.90
N ILE A 162 -7.86 10.13 7.42
CA ILE A 162 -8.23 11.30 8.21
C ILE A 162 -8.64 10.84 9.60
N ARG A 163 -8.05 11.45 10.65
CA ARG A 163 -8.44 11.16 12.03
C ARG A 163 -9.88 11.59 12.26
N HIS A 164 -10.73 10.68 12.72
CA HIS A 164 -12.13 10.96 13.04
C HIS A 164 -12.60 10.12 14.24
N GLY A 165 -12.88 10.80 15.36
CA GLY A 165 -13.27 10.11 16.59
C GLY A 165 -12.17 9.17 17.10
N HIS A 166 -12.52 7.90 17.33
CA HIS A 166 -11.63 6.89 17.91
C HIS A 166 -10.69 6.21 16.90
N ARG A 167 -10.82 6.48 15.59
CA ARG A 167 -10.04 5.82 14.53
C ARG A 167 -9.75 6.75 13.35
N ASP A 168 -8.96 6.27 12.41
CA ASP A 168 -8.82 6.92 11.11
C ASP A 168 -9.90 6.42 10.15
N VAL A 169 -10.55 7.34 9.45
CA VAL A 169 -11.46 7.08 8.34
C VAL A 169 -10.66 7.11 7.03
N ILE A 170 -11.02 6.23 6.10
CA ILE A 170 -10.27 5.99 4.87
C ILE A 170 -10.97 6.70 3.69
N THR A 171 -10.30 7.68 3.11
CA THR A 171 -10.67 8.41 1.88
C THR A 171 -12.13 8.89 1.87
N PRO A 172 -12.57 9.73 2.84
CA PRO A 172 -13.99 10.06 3.02
C PRO A 172 -14.58 10.98 1.93
N THR A 173 -13.77 11.57 1.05
CA THR A 173 -14.24 12.59 0.09
C THR A 173 -13.71 12.32 -1.32
N LEU A 174 -14.39 12.89 -2.32
CA LEU A 174 -13.93 12.82 -3.71
C LEU A 174 -12.60 13.56 -3.91
N GLU A 175 -12.38 14.65 -3.18
CA GLU A 175 -11.13 15.41 -3.26
C GLU A 175 -9.92 14.56 -2.86
N HIS A 176 -10.03 13.81 -1.75
CA HIS A 176 -8.99 12.88 -1.35
C HIS A 176 -8.75 11.81 -2.43
N ALA A 177 -9.82 11.27 -3.02
CA ALA A 177 -9.70 10.29 -4.08
C ALA A 177 -9.08 10.88 -5.36
N ALA A 178 -9.47 12.09 -5.76
CA ALA A 178 -8.91 12.79 -6.91
C ALA A 178 -7.40 13.00 -6.76
N GLY A 179 -6.94 13.48 -5.60
CA GLY A 179 -5.52 13.63 -5.32
C GLY A 179 -4.74 12.30 -5.40
N LEU A 180 -5.34 11.19 -4.97
CA LEU A 180 -4.73 9.86 -5.11
C LEU A 180 -4.65 9.39 -6.57
N ALA A 181 -5.71 9.62 -7.35
CA ALA A 181 -5.74 9.31 -8.77
C ALA A 181 -4.70 10.13 -9.55
N GLU A 182 -4.61 11.43 -9.28
CA GLU A 182 -3.62 12.34 -9.87
C GLU A 182 -2.18 11.95 -9.50
N ALA A 183 -1.96 11.50 -8.26
CA ALA A 183 -0.68 10.95 -7.83
C ALA A 183 -0.33 9.60 -8.49
N GLY A 184 -1.30 8.98 -9.17
CA GLY A 184 -1.12 7.78 -9.99
C GLY A 184 -1.60 6.49 -9.35
N ALA A 185 -2.48 6.48 -8.34
CA ALA A 185 -3.06 5.23 -7.83
C ALA A 185 -3.88 4.49 -8.93
N ASP A 186 -3.78 3.16 -9.02
CA ASP A 186 -4.62 2.37 -9.95
C ASP A 186 -5.99 2.02 -9.34
N MET A 187 -6.03 1.96 -8.02
CA MET A 187 -7.18 1.61 -7.21
C MET A 187 -7.24 2.53 -6.00
N ILE A 188 -8.43 2.96 -5.62
CA ILE A 188 -8.64 3.80 -4.44
C ILE A 188 -9.44 3.01 -3.41
N ALA A 189 -8.86 2.90 -2.21
CA ALA A 189 -9.58 2.33 -1.06
C ALA A 189 -10.40 3.41 -0.34
N VAL A 190 -11.64 3.07 -0.02
CA VAL A 190 -12.63 3.95 0.62
C VAL A 190 -13.28 3.21 1.77
N ASP A 191 -13.43 3.88 2.91
CA ASP A 191 -14.21 3.39 4.03
C ASP A 191 -15.72 3.44 3.70
N LEU A 192 -16.36 2.27 3.67
CA LEU A 192 -17.79 2.14 3.39
C LEU A 192 -18.58 1.67 4.63
N THR A 193 -18.00 1.82 5.82
CA THR A 193 -18.72 1.56 7.07
C THR A 193 -19.74 2.67 7.34
N PRO A 194 -20.87 2.36 8.01
CA PRO A 194 -21.91 3.36 8.31
C PRO A 194 -21.46 4.49 9.23
N GLU A 195 -20.38 4.32 9.99
CA GLU A 195 -19.82 5.33 10.90
C GLU A 195 -18.97 6.38 10.17
N THR A 196 -18.67 6.19 8.87
CA THR A 196 -17.87 7.12 8.09
C THR A 196 -18.65 8.37 7.72
N PRO A 197 -18.14 9.58 8.02
CA PRO A 197 -18.75 10.82 7.56
C PRO A 197 -18.58 10.95 6.04
N GLY A 198 -19.61 11.49 5.38
CA GLY A 198 -19.55 11.84 3.96
C GLY A 198 -20.48 10.99 3.08
N PRO A 199 -20.21 10.93 1.77
CA PRO A 199 -21.13 10.36 0.79
C PRO A 199 -21.24 8.82 0.81
N GLY A 200 -20.31 8.11 1.48
CA GLY A 200 -20.31 6.65 1.59
C GLY A 200 -20.37 5.97 0.21
N LEU A 201 -21.32 5.05 0.01
CA LEU A 201 -21.53 4.33 -1.25
C LEU A 201 -21.70 5.25 -2.47
N LYS A 202 -22.22 6.48 -2.29
CA LYS A 202 -22.39 7.44 -3.40
C LYS A 202 -21.06 7.95 -3.96
N LEU A 203 -19.94 7.65 -3.30
CA LEU A 203 -18.61 8.03 -3.76
C LEU A 203 -18.10 7.12 -4.90
N ILE A 204 -18.61 5.89 -4.98
CA ILE A 204 -18.10 4.84 -5.87
C ILE A 204 -18.14 5.30 -7.34
N GLU A 205 -19.32 5.68 -7.85
CA GLU A 205 -19.49 6.14 -9.24
C GLU A 205 -18.62 7.37 -9.56
N ARG A 206 -18.49 8.28 -8.58
CA ARG A 206 -17.69 9.50 -8.73
C ARG A 206 -16.20 9.19 -8.82
N ILE A 207 -15.72 8.17 -8.11
CA ILE A 207 -14.33 7.72 -8.21
C ILE A 207 -14.09 6.98 -9.53
N HIS A 208 -15.03 6.15 -9.98
CA HIS A 208 -14.93 5.51 -11.29
C HIS A 208 -14.81 6.52 -12.43
N ALA A 209 -15.49 7.67 -12.32
CA ALA A 209 -15.36 8.77 -13.28
C ALA A 209 -13.94 9.39 -13.35
N LEU A 210 -13.07 9.12 -12.36
CA LEU A 210 -11.65 9.48 -12.38
C LEU A 210 -10.80 8.47 -13.17
N GLY A 211 -11.39 7.38 -13.66
CA GLY A 211 -10.69 6.37 -14.47
C GLY A 211 -9.94 5.31 -13.66
N VAL A 212 -10.19 5.21 -12.35
CA VAL A 212 -9.54 4.24 -11.44
C VAL A 212 -10.56 3.27 -10.84
N THR A 213 -10.07 2.14 -10.32
CA THR A 213 -10.91 1.16 -9.62
C THR A 213 -11.17 1.52 -8.17
N VAL A 214 -12.23 0.96 -7.59
CA VAL A 214 -12.62 1.21 -6.19
C VAL A 214 -12.51 -0.06 -5.36
N MET A 215 -11.85 0.05 -4.21
CA MET A 215 -11.85 -0.94 -3.15
C MET A 215 -12.68 -0.42 -1.97
N GLY A 216 -13.75 -1.13 -1.63
CA GLY A 216 -14.56 -0.83 -0.45
C GLY A 216 -14.00 -1.49 0.80
N ASP A 217 -13.42 -0.72 1.72
CA ASP A 217 -13.04 -1.22 3.04
C ASP A 217 -14.27 -1.34 3.95
N VAL A 218 -14.50 -2.53 4.47
CA VAL A 218 -15.68 -2.88 5.27
C VAL A 218 -15.30 -3.62 6.54
N SER A 219 -16.27 -3.72 7.46
CA SER A 219 -16.12 -4.36 8.75
C SER A 219 -17.02 -5.57 8.97
N THR A 220 -18.09 -5.70 8.18
CA THR A 220 -19.06 -6.80 8.28
C THR A 220 -19.44 -7.37 6.91
N LEU A 221 -20.09 -8.53 6.92
CA LEU A 221 -20.62 -9.16 5.71
C LEU A 221 -21.66 -8.28 5.01
N GLY A 222 -22.59 -7.68 5.77
CA GLY A 222 -23.63 -6.82 5.22
C GLY A 222 -23.03 -5.63 4.48
N GLU A 223 -22.10 -4.91 5.12
CA GLU A 223 -21.39 -3.79 4.49
C GLU A 223 -20.66 -4.21 3.21
N GLY A 224 -20.02 -5.38 3.21
CA GLY A 224 -19.33 -5.91 2.02
C GLY A 224 -20.28 -6.25 0.87
N LEU A 225 -21.48 -6.75 1.17
CA LEU A 225 -22.50 -7.03 0.16
C LEU A 225 -23.11 -5.73 -0.39
N ASP A 226 -23.44 -4.79 0.48
CA ASP A 226 -23.96 -3.48 0.08
C ASP A 226 -22.95 -2.73 -0.82
N ALA A 227 -21.66 -2.76 -0.44
CA ALA A 227 -20.59 -2.18 -1.23
C ALA A 227 -20.45 -2.86 -2.61
N TRP A 228 -20.49 -4.20 -2.64
CA TRP A 228 -20.40 -4.97 -3.88
C TRP A 228 -21.58 -4.69 -4.81
N GLU A 229 -22.80 -4.61 -4.27
CA GLU A 229 -24.00 -4.25 -5.02
C GLU A 229 -23.90 -2.84 -5.59
N ALA A 230 -23.45 -1.88 -4.78
CA ALA A 230 -23.21 -0.49 -5.15
C ALA A 230 -22.07 -0.28 -6.15
N GLY A 231 -21.30 -1.32 -6.47
CA GLY A 231 -20.43 -1.32 -7.64
C GLY A 231 -18.93 -1.28 -7.37
N VAL A 232 -18.45 -1.47 -6.14
CA VAL A 232 -16.99 -1.57 -5.91
C VAL A 232 -16.37 -2.71 -6.72
N ASP A 233 -15.12 -2.55 -7.14
CA ASP A 233 -14.39 -3.58 -7.88
C ASP A 233 -13.86 -4.67 -6.95
N MET A 234 -13.53 -4.31 -5.71
CA MET A 234 -13.00 -5.19 -4.67
C MET A 234 -13.57 -4.82 -3.31
N VAL A 235 -13.71 -5.79 -2.41
CA VAL A 235 -14.08 -5.56 -1.01
C VAL A 235 -12.90 -5.92 -0.11
N GLY A 236 -12.51 -4.99 0.75
CA GLY A 236 -11.45 -5.13 1.74
C GLY A 236 -12.00 -5.42 3.13
N THR A 237 -11.47 -6.44 3.82
CA THR A 237 -11.85 -6.74 5.22
C THR A 237 -11.14 -5.85 6.25
N THR A 238 -10.51 -4.77 5.79
CA THR A 238 -9.58 -3.89 6.50
C THR A 238 -10.11 -3.41 7.85
N LEU A 239 -11.42 -3.17 7.95
CA LEU A 239 -12.04 -2.54 9.10
C LEU A 239 -12.74 -3.52 10.06
N SER A 240 -12.72 -4.82 9.76
CA SER A 240 -13.22 -5.83 10.70
C SER A 240 -12.44 -5.75 12.01
N GLY A 241 -13.12 -5.53 13.13
CA GLY A 241 -12.51 -5.39 14.46
C GLY A 241 -11.96 -3.99 14.77
N TYR A 242 -12.18 -3.01 13.89
CA TYR A 242 -11.72 -1.62 14.09
C TYR A 242 -12.88 -0.61 14.22
N THR A 243 -14.12 -1.02 13.98
CA THR A 243 -15.30 -0.16 14.21
C THR A 243 -15.71 -0.15 15.69
N ALA A 244 -16.41 0.89 16.13
CA ALA A 244 -16.77 1.05 17.55
C ALA A 244 -17.55 -0.16 18.11
N ARG A 245 -18.42 -0.75 17.27
CA ARG A 245 -19.28 -1.91 17.62
C ARG A 245 -18.51 -3.23 17.74
N GLN A 246 -17.26 -3.28 17.29
CA GLN A 246 -16.45 -4.49 17.25
C GLN A 246 -15.22 -4.43 18.17
N LEU A 247 -15.11 -3.37 18.99
CA LEU A 247 -14.05 -3.27 19.98
C LEU A 247 -14.34 -4.20 21.19
N PRO A 248 -13.29 -4.80 21.81
CA PRO A 248 -11.87 -4.63 21.50
C PRO A 248 -11.43 -5.38 20.23
N THR A 249 -10.41 -4.84 19.54
CA THR A 249 -9.88 -5.43 18.32
C THR A 249 -9.33 -6.85 18.57
N PRO A 250 -9.77 -7.87 17.81
CA PRO A 250 -9.25 -9.22 17.93
C PRO A 250 -7.75 -9.32 17.65
N HIS A 251 -7.10 -10.35 18.19
CA HIS A 251 -5.70 -10.61 17.87
C HIS A 251 -5.54 -11.07 16.40
N ASP A 252 -6.36 -12.03 15.96
CA ASP A 252 -6.21 -12.74 14.69
C ASP A 252 -6.98 -12.09 13.53
N PRO A 253 -6.60 -12.37 12.27
CA PRO A 253 -7.34 -11.94 11.09
C PRO A 253 -8.74 -12.56 11.04
N ASP A 254 -9.69 -11.83 10.44
CA ASP A 254 -11.07 -12.30 10.29
C ASP A 254 -11.25 -13.16 9.03
N LEU A 255 -10.78 -14.41 9.11
CA LEU A 255 -10.89 -15.39 8.03
C LEU A 255 -12.36 -15.77 7.74
N HIS A 256 -13.24 -15.65 8.73
CA HIS A 256 -14.66 -15.93 8.56
C HIS A 256 -15.31 -14.91 7.63
N LEU A 257 -15.06 -13.61 7.83
CA LEU A 257 -15.56 -12.56 6.94
C LEU A 257 -15.05 -12.75 5.50
N VAL A 258 -13.77 -13.11 5.34
CA VAL A 258 -13.19 -13.43 4.02
C VAL A 258 -13.97 -14.54 3.34
N GLY A 259 -14.16 -15.68 4.02
CA GLY A 259 -14.89 -16.83 3.48
C GLY A 259 -16.35 -16.52 3.16
N ALA A 260 -17.03 -15.81 4.06
CA ALA A 260 -18.43 -15.44 3.89
C ALA A 260 -18.65 -14.53 2.67
N LEU A 261 -17.78 -13.56 2.44
CA LEU A 261 -17.84 -12.70 1.25
C LEU A 261 -17.48 -13.46 -0.03
N ALA A 262 -16.40 -14.25 0.00
CA ALA A 262 -15.96 -15.02 -1.16
C ALA A 262 -17.01 -16.06 -1.61
N ALA A 263 -17.70 -16.70 -0.67
CA ALA A 263 -18.79 -17.63 -0.95
C ALA A 263 -19.97 -16.97 -1.70
N ARG A 264 -20.13 -15.65 -1.57
CA ARG A 264 -21.13 -14.85 -2.31
C ARG A 264 -20.66 -14.39 -3.69
N GLY A 265 -19.44 -14.76 -4.09
CA GLY A 265 -18.83 -14.36 -5.37
C GLY A 265 -18.14 -13.01 -5.35
N VAL A 266 -18.00 -12.39 -4.17
CA VAL A 266 -17.29 -11.11 -4.00
C VAL A 266 -15.79 -11.33 -4.21
N ARG A 267 -15.12 -10.39 -4.88
CA ARG A 267 -13.65 -10.38 -4.98
C ARG A 267 -13.08 -9.73 -3.73
N VAL A 268 -12.58 -10.57 -2.81
CA VAL A 268 -12.15 -10.12 -1.48
C VAL A 268 -10.65 -9.87 -1.45
N ILE A 269 -10.24 -8.67 -1.06
CA ILE A 269 -8.87 -8.39 -0.62
C ILE A 269 -8.84 -8.58 0.90
N ALA A 270 -8.23 -9.67 1.34
CA ALA A 270 -8.13 -10.00 2.75
C ALA A 270 -7.08 -9.10 3.42
N GLU A 271 -7.52 -8.25 4.34
CA GLU A 271 -6.68 -7.28 5.03
C GLU A 271 -7.02 -7.21 6.53
N GLY A 272 -6.01 -6.90 7.34
CA GLY A 272 -6.11 -6.75 8.79
C GLY A 272 -5.47 -7.92 9.54
N ARG A 273 -4.46 -7.62 10.36
CA ARG A 273 -3.86 -8.54 11.35
C ARG A 273 -3.19 -9.82 10.83
N TYR A 274 -2.98 -9.95 9.53
CA TYR A 274 -2.10 -10.99 8.97
C TYR A 274 -0.65 -10.74 9.37
N ARG A 275 -0.04 -11.71 10.08
CA ARG A 275 1.33 -11.62 10.63
C ARG A 275 2.23 -12.79 10.26
N THR A 276 1.66 -13.90 9.81
CA THR A 276 2.41 -15.11 9.47
C THR A 276 2.05 -15.61 8.07
N GLU A 277 2.96 -16.37 7.47
CA GLU A 277 2.72 -17.05 6.20
C GLU A 277 1.53 -18.01 6.26
N GLN A 278 1.30 -18.67 7.40
CA GLN A 278 0.16 -19.57 7.60
C GLN A 278 -1.16 -18.81 7.51
N GLN A 279 -1.26 -17.63 8.14
CA GLN A 279 -2.46 -16.81 8.07
C GLN A 279 -2.73 -16.32 6.63
N VAL A 280 -1.68 -15.98 5.87
CA VAL A 280 -1.80 -15.64 4.44
C VAL A 280 -2.33 -16.83 3.63
N ARG A 281 -1.80 -18.04 3.84
CA ARG A 281 -2.30 -19.26 3.20
C ARG A 281 -3.77 -19.54 3.56
N GLN A 282 -4.14 -19.34 4.82
CA GLN A 282 -5.51 -19.52 5.29
C GLN A 282 -6.48 -18.52 4.63
N ALA A 283 -6.08 -17.27 4.41
CA ALA A 283 -6.90 -16.30 3.68
C ALA A 283 -7.18 -16.74 2.24
N PHE A 284 -6.15 -17.23 1.53
CA PHE A 284 -6.34 -17.79 0.19
C PHE A 284 -7.20 -19.06 0.20
N ALA A 285 -7.02 -19.94 1.18
CA ALA A 285 -7.86 -21.12 1.35
C ALA A 285 -9.34 -20.75 1.63
N ALA A 286 -9.57 -19.62 2.30
CA ALA A 286 -10.90 -19.05 2.51
C ALA A 286 -11.47 -18.34 1.27
N GLY A 287 -10.73 -18.25 0.16
CA GLY A 287 -11.21 -17.67 -1.09
C GLY A 287 -10.82 -16.22 -1.34
N ALA A 288 -9.85 -15.67 -0.61
CA ALA A 288 -9.32 -14.34 -0.89
C ALA A 288 -8.81 -14.21 -2.34
N TRP A 289 -9.13 -13.09 -2.98
CA TRP A 289 -8.57 -12.71 -4.28
C TRP A 289 -7.10 -12.32 -4.15
N ALA A 290 -6.77 -11.54 -3.13
CA ALA A 290 -5.42 -11.11 -2.75
C ALA A 290 -5.37 -10.91 -1.24
N VAL A 291 -4.17 -10.81 -0.67
CA VAL A 291 -3.97 -10.57 0.77
C VAL A 291 -3.09 -9.34 0.96
N VAL A 292 -3.48 -8.44 1.86
CA VAL A 292 -2.68 -7.26 2.24
C VAL A 292 -2.02 -7.50 3.59
N VAL A 293 -0.70 -7.29 3.65
CA VAL A 293 0.08 -7.32 4.90
C VAL A 293 0.80 -5.99 5.08
N GLY A 294 0.58 -5.33 6.21
CA GLY A 294 1.24 -4.08 6.58
C GLY A 294 2.31 -4.28 7.64
N GLY A 295 1.97 -3.96 8.90
CA GLY A 295 2.95 -3.87 10.00
C GLY A 295 3.74 -5.13 10.33
N ALA A 296 3.40 -6.31 9.79
CA ALA A 296 4.26 -7.49 9.90
C ALA A 296 5.45 -7.48 8.91
N ILE A 297 5.46 -6.55 7.95
CA ILE A 297 6.51 -6.34 6.96
C ILE A 297 7.13 -4.94 7.12
N THR A 298 6.29 -3.90 7.23
CA THR A 298 6.72 -2.50 7.03
C THR A 298 6.82 -1.69 8.32
N ASP A 299 6.47 -2.26 9.47
CA ASP A 299 6.54 -1.60 10.78
C ASP A 299 7.55 -2.32 11.70
N PRO A 300 8.86 -2.00 11.59
CA PRO A 300 9.88 -2.61 12.42
C PRO A 300 9.69 -2.35 13.91
N MET A 301 9.01 -1.26 14.30
CA MET A 301 8.71 -0.99 15.71
C MET A 301 7.68 -2.00 16.25
N SER A 302 6.60 -2.24 15.52
CA SER A 302 5.58 -3.23 15.88
C SER A 302 6.14 -4.65 15.90
N ILE A 303 6.96 -5.01 14.90
CA ILE A 303 7.64 -6.32 14.84
C ILE A 303 8.56 -6.48 16.06
N THR A 304 9.41 -5.49 16.34
CA THR A 304 10.34 -5.51 17.48
C THR A 304 9.60 -5.62 18.79
N ARG A 305 8.53 -4.83 18.99
CA ARG A 305 7.72 -4.87 20.22
C ARG A 305 7.13 -6.25 20.47
N ARG A 306 6.60 -6.90 19.43
CA ARG A 306 6.04 -8.26 19.52
C ARG A 306 7.11 -9.28 19.92
N LEU A 307 8.28 -9.23 19.30
CA LEU A 307 9.38 -10.15 19.61
C LEU A 307 9.96 -9.90 21.01
N ALA A 308 10.15 -8.63 21.38
CA ALA A 308 10.65 -8.24 22.70
C ALA A 308 9.69 -8.65 23.84
N ALA A 309 8.38 -8.64 23.60
CA ALA A 309 7.38 -9.09 24.56
C ALA A 309 7.41 -10.61 24.80
N ALA A 310 7.95 -11.40 23.86
CA ALA A 310 8.12 -12.84 24.00
C ALA A 310 9.44 -13.24 24.68
N ALA A 311 10.37 -12.29 24.86
CA ALA A 311 11.64 -12.56 25.52
C ALA A 311 11.43 -12.67 27.05
N PRO A 312 12.03 -13.66 27.72
CA PRO A 312 12.01 -13.74 29.18
C PRO A 312 12.79 -12.55 29.73
N ARG A 313 12.11 -11.66 30.46
CA ARG A 313 12.74 -10.56 31.20
C ARG A 313 12.81 -10.90 32.67
#